data_AF-A0A1V5J5L1-F1
#
_entry.id   AF-A0A1V5J5L1-F1
#
_cell.length_a   1.000
_cell.length_b   1.000
_cell.length_c   1.000
_cell.angle_alpha   90.00
_cell.angle_beta   90.00
_cell.angle_gamma   90.00
#
_symmetry.space_group_name_H-M   'P 1'
#
loop_
_entity.id
_entity.type
_entity.pdbx_description
1 polymer ?
#
loop_
_entity_poly.entity_id
_entity_poly.type
_entity_poly.pdbx_seq_one_letter_code
_entity_poly.pdbx_strand_id
1 'polypeptide(L)' 'MVHLLPALPAAWPDGKVTGLKARGNFETGMEWHGGVAEIITVKSLSGGQLNLSYNGKLHSMVTEKGVTYKFDSNLQWIK' A
#
# COMPACT_ATOMS: atom_id res chain seq x y z
N MET A 1 -3.20 10.74 -4.76
CA MET A 1 -2.25 10.39 -3.70
C MET A 1 -2.96 9.50 -2.71
N VAL A 2 -2.37 8.35 -2.42
CA VAL A 2 -2.80 7.46 -1.33
C VAL A 2 -1.83 7.71 -0.20
N HIS A 3 -2.33 8.27 0.89
CA HIS A 3 -1.56 8.47 2.12
C HIS A 3 -1.79 7.25 3.02
N LEU A 4 -0.79 6.38 3.10
CA LEU A 4 -0.81 5.30 4.07
C LEU A 4 -0.24 5.83 5.38
N LEU A 5 -1.10 5.84 6.41
CA LEU A 5 -0.78 6.02 7.83
C LEU A 5 -0.01 7.32 8.19
N PRO A 6 -0.71 8.44 8.45
CA PRO A 6 -0.10 9.58 9.14
C PRO A 6 0.01 9.37 10.67
N ALA A 7 -0.71 8.41 11.26
CA ALA A 7 -0.70 8.16 12.69
C ALA A 7 -1.28 6.77 13.00
N LEU A 8 -0.44 5.74 13.14
CA LEU A 8 -0.87 4.51 13.80
C LEU A 8 -1.03 4.86 15.29
N PRO A 9 -2.22 4.78 15.88
CA PRO A 9 -2.35 4.91 17.33
C PRO A 9 -1.58 3.75 17.95
N ALA A 10 -0.77 4.00 18.98
CA ALA A 10 -0.08 2.95 19.75
C ALA A 10 -1.03 1.87 20.32
N ALA A 11 -2.34 2.06 20.21
CA ALA A 11 -3.38 1.13 20.59
C ALA A 11 -3.45 -0.13 19.71
N TRP A 12 -3.01 -0.10 18.44
CA TRP A 12 -3.09 -1.25 17.53
C TRP A 12 -1.69 -1.71 17.09
N PRO A 13 -1.01 -2.55 17.90
CA PRO A 13 0.33 -3.02 17.57
C PRO A 13 0.33 -3.77 16.24
N ASP A 14 -0.70 -4.60 16.01
CA ASP A 14 -0.76 -5.51 14.88
C ASP A 14 -2.14 -5.44 14.21
N GLY A 15 -2.16 -5.56 12.88
CA GLY A 15 -3.41 -5.52 12.14
C GLY A 15 -3.23 -5.74 10.66
N LYS A 16 -4.35 -5.98 9.99
CA LYS A 16 -4.43 -6.17 8.55
C LYS A 16 -5.64 -5.45 8.01
N VAL A 17 -5.43 -4.73 6.94
CA VAL A 17 -6.49 -4.12 6.13
C VAL A 17 -6.34 -4.60 4.69
N THR A 18 -7.44 -4.98 4.06
CA THR A 18 -7.46 -5.39 2.65
C THR A 18 -8.70 -4.80 1.99
N GLY A 19 -8.65 -4.62 0.66
CA GLY A 19 -9.79 -4.12 -0.09
C GLY A 19 -10.00 -2.60 -0.02
N LEU A 20 -9.01 -1.83 0.44
CA LEU A 20 -9.08 -0.37 0.46
C LEU A 20 -9.03 0.17 -0.97
N LYS A 21 -10.13 0.77 -1.43
CA LYS A 21 -10.17 1.40 -2.74
C LYS A 21 -9.50 2.77 -2.71
N ALA A 22 -8.42 2.87 -3.46
CA ALA A 22 -7.64 4.08 -3.66
C ALA A 22 -8.02 4.79 -4.98
N ARG A 23 -7.74 6.09 -5.04
CA ARG A 23 -7.93 6.91 -6.25
C ARG A 23 -7.14 6.32 -7.42
N GLY A 24 -7.79 6.18 -8.57
CA GLY A 24 -7.23 5.53 -9.76
C GLY A 24 -7.70 4.09 -9.98
N ASN A 25 -8.74 3.67 -9.26
CA ASN A 25 -9.30 2.31 -9.31
C ASN A 25 -8.25 1.25 -8.92
N PHE A 26 -7.55 1.54 -7.84
CA PHE A 26 -6.61 0.64 -7.20
C PHE A 26 -7.25 0.07 -5.96
N GLU A 27 -7.11 -1.23 -5.76
CA GLU A 27 -7.45 -1.91 -4.53
C GLU A 27 -6.15 -2.10 -3.74
N THR A 28 -6.10 -1.63 -2.51
CA THR A 28 -4.91 -1.65 -1.66
C THR A 28 -5.19 -2.42 -0.38
N GLY A 29 -4.14 -2.99 0.19
CA GLY A 29 -4.15 -3.66 1.47
C GLY A 29 -2.82 -3.44 2.16
N MET A 30 -2.81 -3.60 3.47
CA MET A 30 -1.61 -3.44 4.28
C MET A 30 -1.71 -4.35 5.51
N GLU A 31 -0.60 -4.94 5.89
CA GLU A 31 -0.41 -5.70 7.12
C GLU A 31 0.70 -5.00 7.91
N TRP A 32 0.45 -4.75 9.18
CA TRP A 32 1.41 -4.13 10.08
C TRP A 32 1.54 -4.96 11.36
N HIS A 33 2.75 -4.96 11.90
CA HIS A 33 3.11 -5.64 13.14
C HIS A 33 4.02 -4.72 13.94
N GLY A 34 3.79 -4.61 15.25
CA GLY A 34 4.53 -3.70 16.13
C GLY A 34 4.53 -2.22 15.69
N GLY A 35 3.48 -1.74 15.03
CA GLY A 35 3.42 -0.35 14.53
C GLY A 35 4.09 -0.10 13.18
N VAL A 36 4.66 -1.15 12.55
CA VAL A 36 5.39 -1.05 11.27
C VAL A 36 4.63 -1.83 10.21
N ALA A 37 4.34 -1.21 9.06
CA ALA A 37 3.77 -1.93 7.93
C ALA A 37 4.76 -2.95 7.38
N GLU A 38 4.49 -4.24 7.55
CA GLU A 38 5.32 -5.33 7.01
C GLU A 38 5.05 -5.56 5.53
N ILE A 39 3.77 -5.55 5.14
CA ILE A 39 3.34 -5.89 3.79
C ILE A 39 2.33 -4.86 3.31
N ILE A 40 2.53 -4.33 2.11
CA ILE A 40 1.58 -3.44 1.42
C ILE A 40 1.22 -4.09 0.11
N THR A 41 -0.05 -4.40 -0.10
CA THR A 41 -0.54 -5.00 -1.34
C THR A 41 -1.26 -3.95 -2.16
N VAL A 42 -0.97 -3.84 -3.44
CA VAL A 42 -1.66 -2.94 -4.37
C VAL A 42 -2.05 -3.69 -5.62
N LYS A 43 -3.35 -3.79 -5.86
CA LYS A 43 -3.96 -4.38 -7.04
C LYS A 43 -4.51 -3.30 -7.94
N SER A 44 -4.05 -3.27 -9.18
CA SER A 44 -4.56 -2.35 -10.19
C SER A 44 -5.76 -2.97 -10.89
N LEU A 45 -6.95 -2.36 -10.79
CA LEU A 45 -8.15 -2.89 -11.47
C LEU A 45 -8.33 -2.26 -12.86
N SER A 46 -7.78 -1.06 -13.08
CA SER A 46 -7.88 -0.35 -14.35
C SER A 46 -6.60 -0.40 -15.20
N GLY A 47 -5.42 -0.65 -14.61
CA GLY A 47 -4.15 -0.41 -15.28
C GLY A 47 -3.88 1.09 -15.39
N GLY A 48 -2.72 1.55 -14.95
CA GLY A 48 -2.42 2.99 -14.90
C GLY A 48 -1.30 3.36 -13.94
N GLN A 49 -1.07 4.66 -13.79
CA GLN A 49 -0.03 5.15 -12.89
C GLN A 49 -0.46 5.03 -11.43
N LEU A 50 0.25 4.18 -10.69
CA LEU A 50 0.13 4.09 -9.23
C LEU A 50 1.09 5.09 -8.59
N ASN A 51 0.56 5.94 -7.72
CA ASN A 51 1.36 6.83 -6.88
C ASN A 51 1.09 6.47 -5.41
N LEU A 52 2.05 5.78 -4.80
CA LEU A 52 2.02 5.32 -3.43
C LEU A 52 2.88 6.23 -2.55
N SER A 53 2.35 6.67 -1.40
CA SER A 53 3.14 7.44 -0.42
C SER A 53 3.07 6.78 0.95
N TYR A 54 4.23 6.47 1.53
CA TYR A 54 4.35 5.87 2.85
C TYR A 54 5.57 6.43 3.57
N ASN A 55 5.38 6.91 4.80
CA ASN A 55 6.44 7.48 5.65
C ASN A 55 7.33 8.55 4.94
N GLY A 56 6.71 9.44 4.15
CA GLY A 56 7.40 10.47 3.38
C GLY A 56 8.10 9.98 2.10
N LYS A 57 8.15 8.67 1.85
CA LYS A 57 8.64 8.11 0.58
C LYS A 57 7.49 8.03 -0.42
N LEU A 58 7.76 8.52 -1.64
CA LEU A 58 6.86 8.42 -2.78
C LEU A 58 7.39 7.35 -3.74
N HIS A 59 6.56 6.37 -4.05
CA HIS A 59 6.83 5.38 -5.08
C HIS A 59 5.81 5.54 -6.20
N SER A 60 6.30 5.82 -7.40
CA SER A 60 5.46 5.98 -8.58
C SER A 60 5.84 4.91 -9.59
N MET A 61 4.87 4.12 -10.02
CA MET A 61 5.10 3.09 -11.03
C MET A 61 3.90 2.96 -11.95
N VAL A 62 4.14 2.50 -13.18
CA VAL A 62 3.07 2.13 -14.09
C VAL A 62 2.64 0.71 -13.77
N THR A 63 1.34 0.50 -13.63
CA THR A 63 0.74 -0.79 -13.32
C THR A 63 -0.05 -1.33 -14.47
N GLU A 64 -0.14 -2.64 -14.56
CA GLU A 64 -0.97 -3.34 -15.53
C GLU A 64 -2.31 -3.74 -14.92
N LYS A 65 -3.33 -3.80 -15.77
CA LYS A 65 -4.69 -4.13 -15.38
C LYS A 65 -4.76 -5.57 -14.84
N GLY A 66 -5.26 -5.72 -13.62
CA GLY A 66 -5.43 -7.01 -12.95
C GLY A 66 -4.20 -7.50 -12.18
N VAL A 67 -3.08 -6.77 -12.22
CA VAL A 67 -1.84 -7.18 -11.54
C VAL A 67 -1.87 -6.73 -10.09
N THR A 68 -1.43 -7.62 -9.20
CA THR A 68 -1.26 -7.38 -7.77
C THR A 68 0.21 -7.29 -7.44
N TYR A 69 0.61 -6.16 -6.86
CA TYR A 69 1.96 -5.85 -6.44
C TYR A 69 2.05 -5.89 -4.92
N LYS A 70 3.12 -6.47 -4.39
CA LYS A 70 3.38 -6.53 -2.95
C LYS A 70 4.63 -5.73 -2.64
N PHE A 71 4.58 -4.89 -1.63
CA PHE A 71 5.68 -4.06 -1.19
C PHE A 71 5.98 -4.33 0.28
N ASP A 72 7.25 -4.18 0.66
CA ASP A 72 7.67 -4.20 2.05
C ASP A 72 7.52 -2.82 2.72
N SER A 73 7.93 -2.73 3.98
CA SER A 73 8.02 -1.49 4.77
C SER A 73 8.82 -0.36 4.09
N ASN A 74 9.75 -0.70 3.19
CA ASN A 74 10.57 0.25 2.45
C ASN A 74 10.00 0.65 1.09
N LEU A 75 8.77 0.24 0.76
CA LEU A 75 8.19 0.37 -0.58
C LEU A 75 9.01 -0.36 -1.67
N GLN A 76 9.80 -1.37 -1.30
CA GLN A 76 10.45 -2.24 -2.25
C GLN A 76 9.47 -3.32 -2.68
N TRP A 77 9.37 -3.51 -4.00
CA TRP A 77 8.56 -4.56 -4.56
C TRP A 77 9.15 -5.93 -4.20
N ILE A 78 8.39 -6.73 -3.45
CA ILE A 78 8.70 -8.11 -3.12
C ILE A 78 7.97 -9.00 -4.15
N LYS A 79 8.74 -9.78 -4.91
CA LYS A 79 8.20 -10.65 -5.97
C LYS A 79 7.65 -11.96 -5.42
#